data_AF-A0A502FPN3-F1
#
_entry.id   AF-A0A502FPN3-F1
#
_cell.length_a   1.000
_cell.length_b   1.000
_cell.length_c   1.000
_cell.angle_alpha   90.00
_cell.angle_beta   90.00
_cell.angle_gamma   90.00
#
_symmetry.space_group_name_H-M   'P 1'
#
loop_
_entity.id
_entity.type
_entity.pdbx_description
1 polymer ?
#
loop_
_entity_poly.entity_id
_entity_poly.type
_entity_poly.pdbx_seq_one_letter_code
_entity_poly.pdbx_strand_id
1 'polypeptide(L)'
;GAPQQVASAAAPAPARPNAVANQAPVPPARESNGRPGTGQTPPVANPAEGSTSVQSTLERLRAQQAAAAAARPRPAAAAAPAPGGGAPAGTATLTAGEVRGVADKISECWSVDAGAPGLESIVVELRVEADASGVVRVVRPAGSVPSEPRARAVFEAARRALMDPKCSPLPFPRDKLAAINTATFRFNPRGLTR
;
A
#
# COMPACT_ATOMS: atom_id res chain seq x y z
N GLY A 1 -54.48 14.64 -54.10
CA GLY A 1 -54.84 14.86 -52.70
C GLY A 1 -53.57 14.80 -51.86
N ALA A 2 -53.37 15.77 -50.98
CA ALA A 2 -52.43 15.68 -49.88
C ALA A 2 -52.95 16.60 -48.75
N PRO A 3 -53.28 16.07 -47.57
CA PRO A 3 -53.74 16.87 -46.45
C PRO A 3 -52.58 17.30 -45.54
N GLN A 4 -52.68 18.56 -45.13
CA GLN A 4 -52.63 19.09 -43.75
C GLN A 4 -51.36 18.95 -42.89
N GLN A 5 -50.86 20.16 -42.56
CA GLN A 5 -50.19 20.58 -41.33
C GLN A 5 -50.65 19.87 -40.06
N VAL A 6 -49.69 19.61 -39.17
CA VAL A 6 -49.84 19.97 -37.74
C VAL A 6 -48.56 20.65 -37.27
N ALA A 7 -48.75 21.86 -36.74
CA ALA A 7 -47.75 22.67 -36.09
C ALA A 7 -47.37 22.09 -34.72
N SER A 8 -46.13 22.29 -34.29
CA SER A 8 -45.80 22.49 -32.88
C SER A 8 -44.52 23.31 -32.76
N ALA A 9 -44.68 24.47 -32.14
CA ALA A 9 -43.66 25.45 -31.82
C ALA A 9 -42.67 24.93 -30.76
N ALA A 10 -41.43 25.38 -30.84
CA ALA A 10 -40.54 25.41 -29.68
C ALA A 10 -39.79 26.75 -29.65
N ALA A 11 -40.00 27.45 -28.55
CA ALA A 11 -39.62 28.81 -28.24
C ALA A 11 -38.12 28.93 -27.83
N PRO A 12 -37.60 30.16 -27.63
CA PRO A 12 -36.16 30.44 -27.60
C PRO A 12 -35.48 30.08 -26.26
N ALA A 13 -34.17 29.88 -26.35
CA ALA A 13 -33.28 29.55 -25.24
C ALA A 13 -33.30 30.59 -24.10
N PRO A 14 -33.33 30.16 -22.83
CA PRO A 14 -33.16 31.08 -21.70
C PRO A 14 -31.68 31.44 -21.48
N ALA A 15 -31.44 32.73 -21.27
CA ALA A 15 -30.17 33.32 -20.85
C ALA A 15 -29.75 32.82 -19.45
N ARG A 16 -28.44 32.65 -19.25
CA ARG A 16 -27.82 32.22 -18.00
C ARG A 16 -27.83 33.36 -16.96
N PRO A 17 -28.39 33.17 -15.75
CA PRO A 17 -28.20 34.10 -14.65
C PRO A 17 -26.84 33.90 -13.96
N ASN A 18 -26.37 35.01 -13.39
CA ASN A 18 -25.06 35.31 -12.84
C ASN A 18 -24.43 34.32 -11.82
N ALA A 19 -23.10 34.43 -11.76
CA ALA A 19 -22.18 33.85 -10.80
C ALA A 19 -22.61 34.04 -9.33
N VAL A 20 -22.59 32.94 -8.58
CA VAL A 20 -22.68 32.96 -7.11
C VAL A 20 -21.25 32.93 -6.56
N ALA A 21 -20.91 33.98 -5.83
CA ALA A 21 -19.64 34.15 -5.13
C ALA A 21 -19.49 33.12 -4.01
N ASN A 22 -18.29 32.55 -3.95
CA ASN A 22 -17.76 31.72 -2.88
C ASN A 22 -17.70 32.52 -1.56
N GLN A 23 -18.45 32.11 -0.53
CA GLN A 23 -18.23 32.57 0.85
C GLN A 23 -17.96 31.37 1.74
N ALA A 24 -16.72 31.29 2.25
CA ALA A 24 -16.34 30.37 3.30
C ALA A 24 -16.94 30.84 4.65
N PRO A 25 -17.38 29.94 5.54
CA PRO A 25 -17.86 30.32 6.86
C PRO A 25 -16.69 30.78 7.74
N VAL A 26 -16.78 32.00 8.26
CA VAL A 26 -15.87 32.52 9.30
C VAL A 26 -16.26 31.94 10.67
N PRO A 27 -15.30 31.44 11.48
CA PRO A 27 -15.57 31.01 12.85
C PRO A 27 -15.82 32.22 13.78
N PRO A 28 -16.66 32.08 14.82
CA PRO A 28 -16.98 33.19 15.72
C PRO A 28 -15.77 33.57 16.59
N ALA A 29 -15.52 34.87 16.70
CA ALA A 29 -14.54 35.45 17.60
C ALA A 29 -14.99 35.22 19.06
N ARG A 30 -14.07 34.73 19.90
CA ARG A 30 -14.30 34.61 21.35
C ARG A 30 -14.25 36.00 21.98
N GLU A 31 -15.36 36.41 22.57
CA GLU A 31 -15.43 37.58 23.43
C GLU A 31 -14.42 37.49 24.59
N SER A 32 -13.65 38.56 24.74
CA SER A 32 -12.69 38.78 25.81
C SER A 32 -13.40 39.09 27.13
N ASN A 33 -13.33 38.16 28.10
CA ASN A 33 -13.84 38.35 29.45
C ASN A 33 -12.96 39.30 30.26
N GLY A 34 -13.56 40.39 30.77
CA GLY A 34 -12.98 41.24 31.80
C GLY A 34 -13.80 41.19 33.08
N ARG A 35 -13.28 40.53 34.13
CA ARG A 35 -13.13 41.03 35.52
C ARG A 35 -12.75 39.92 36.52
N PRO A 36 -12.13 40.27 37.66
CA PRO A 36 -11.27 39.40 38.46
C PRO A 36 -11.96 38.78 39.69
N GLY A 37 -11.44 37.64 40.16
CA GLY A 37 -11.57 37.22 41.56
C GLY A 37 -11.89 35.75 41.81
N THR A 38 -10.92 35.08 42.47
CA THR A 38 -11.01 33.87 43.32
C THR A 38 -11.05 32.48 42.67
N GLY A 39 -10.00 31.67 42.95
CA GLY A 39 -10.11 30.21 43.03
C GLY A 39 -9.09 29.38 42.24
N GLN A 40 -7.92 29.14 42.84
CA GLN A 40 -7.09 27.92 42.71
C GLN A 40 -6.71 27.46 41.29
N THR A 41 -5.51 27.81 40.84
CA THR A 41 -4.84 27.09 39.74
C THR A 41 -4.48 25.67 40.21
N PRO A 42 -4.86 24.60 39.50
CA PRO A 42 -4.34 23.26 39.78
C PRO A 42 -2.82 23.25 39.61
N PRO A 43 -2.05 22.54 40.46
CA PRO A 43 -0.60 22.48 40.31
C PRO A 43 -0.23 21.88 38.95
N VAL A 44 0.63 22.57 38.21
CA VAL A 44 1.29 22.03 37.03
C VAL A 44 2.08 20.80 37.48
N ALA A 45 1.66 19.62 37.03
CA ALA A 45 2.41 18.38 37.26
C ALA A 45 3.81 18.52 36.65
N ASN A 46 4.85 18.30 37.46
CA ASN A 46 6.24 18.35 37.03
C ASN A 46 6.51 17.25 35.98
N PRO A 47 6.92 17.59 34.74
CA PRO A 47 7.27 16.61 33.70
C PRO A 47 8.44 15.70 34.06
N ALA A 48 9.21 16.07 35.08
CA ALA A 48 10.38 15.35 35.55
C ALA A 48 10.03 13.95 36.09
N GLU A 49 8.87 13.77 36.71
CA GLU A 49 8.46 12.49 37.30
C GLU A 49 8.02 11.45 36.23
N GLY A 50 7.48 11.93 35.11
CA GLY A 50 7.17 11.06 33.96
C GLY A 50 8.43 10.58 33.21
N SER A 51 9.49 11.39 33.23
CA SER A 51 10.74 11.11 32.51
C SER A 51 11.50 9.93 33.13
N THR A 52 11.61 9.87 34.45
CA THR A 52 12.24 8.76 35.17
C THR A 52 11.44 7.45 35.04
N SER A 53 10.11 7.53 34.97
CA SER A 53 9.24 6.34 34.77
C SER A 53 9.39 5.73 33.37
N VAL A 54 9.51 6.57 32.32
CA VAL A 54 9.74 6.11 30.94
C VAL A 54 11.15 5.53 30.77
N GLN A 55 12.17 6.17 31.35
CA GLN A 55 13.56 5.68 31.33
C GLN A 55 13.67 4.31 32.02
N SER A 56 13.10 4.19 33.23
CA SER A 56 13.06 2.93 33.99
C SER A 56 12.32 1.81 33.23
N THR A 57 11.33 2.15 32.41
CA THR A 57 10.59 1.17 31.61
C THR A 57 11.38 0.71 30.39
N LEU A 58 12.13 1.61 29.74
CA LEU A 58 13.05 1.27 28.65
C LEU A 58 14.22 0.39 29.14
N GLU A 59 14.80 0.72 30.30
CA GLU A 59 15.88 -0.07 30.91
C GLU A 59 15.41 -1.48 31.26
N ARG A 60 14.20 -1.62 31.82
CA ARG A 60 13.60 -2.93 32.10
C ARG A 60 13.32 -3.73 30.83
N LEU A 61 12.85 -3.10 29.74
CA LEU A 61 12.67 -3.82 28.47
C LEU A 61 14.02 -4.30 27.91
N ARG A 62 15.05 -3.46 27.98
CA ARG A 62 16.40 -3.79 27.49
C ARG A 62 17.03 -4.94 28.30
N ALA A 63 16.86 -4.92 29.62
CA ALA A 63 17.33 -6.00 30.50
C ALA A 63 16.60 -7.32 30.21
N GLN A 64 15.28 -7.29 29.95
CA GLN A 64 14.50 -8.47 29.57
C GLN A 64 14.94 -9.03 28.21
N GLN A 65 15.25 -8.18 27.23
CA GLN A 65 15.78 -8.60 25.93
C GLN A 65 17.18 -9.23 26.05
N ALA A 66 18.04 -8.70 26.92
CA ALA A 66 19.36 -9.28 27.18
C ALA A 66 19.29 -10.65 27.87
N ALA A 67 18.38 -10.83 28.84
CA ALA A 67 18.16 -12.11 29.50
C ALA A 67 17.59 -13.17 28.54
N ALA A 68 16.69 -12.78 27.63
CA ALA A 68 16.16 -13.67 26.59
C ALA A 68 17.21 -14.11 25.55
N ALA A 69 18.26 -13.30 25.35
CA ALA A 69 19.39 -13.64 24.48
C ALA A 69 20.40 -14.59 25.16
N ALA A 70 20.58 -14.48 26.48
CA ALA A 70 21.53 -15.31 27.24
C ALA A 70 21.02 -16.73 27.57
N ALA A 71 19.71 -16.96 27.55
CA ALA A 71 19.10 -18.27 27.86
C ALA A 71 19.03 -19.25 26.67
N ARG A 72 19.56 -18.88 25.49
CA ARG A 72 19.66 -19.80 24.35
C ARG A 72 20.99 -20.57 24.45
N PRO A 73 20.99 -21.92 24.46
CA PRO A 73 22.22 -22.68 24.33
C PRO A 73 22.91 -22.31 23.02
N ARG A 74 24.17 -21.89 23.10
CA ARG A 74 25.03 -21.59 21.95
C ARG A 74 25.49 -22.94 21.38
N PRO A 75 25.11 -23.35 20.15
CA PRO A 75 25.78 -24.48 19.54
C PRO A 75 27.23 -24.06 19.26
N ALA A 76 28.16 -24.95 19.56
CA ALA A 76 29.56 -24.82 19.19
C ALA A 76 29.68 -24.61 17.68
N ALA A 77 30.70 -23.84 17.29
CA ALA A 77 30.98 -23.43 15.93
C ALA A 77 30.81 -24.56 14.90
N ALA A 78 29.78 -24.42 14.06
CA ALA A 78 29.74 -24.95 12.72
C ALA A 78 29.35 -23.78 11.82
N ALA A 79 29.96 -23.74 10.64
CA ALA A 79 29.99 -22.64 9.67
C ALA A 79 28.67 -21.86 9.52
N ALA A 80 28.82 -20.56 9.21
CA ALA A 80 27.74 -19.66 8.83
C ALA A 80 26.66 -20.39 8.02
N PRO A 81 25.38 -20.36 8.43
CA PRO A 81 24.34 -20.86 7.58
C PRO A 81 24.26 -19.92 6.37
N ALA A 82 24.65 -20.44 5.21
CA ALA A 82 24.22 -19.90 3.94
C ALA A 82 22.69 -19.69 3.97
N PRO A 83 22.15 -18.61 3.41
CA PRO A 83 20.71 -18.47 3.29
C PRO A 83 20.21 -19.48 2.25
N GLY A 84 19.82 -20.66 2.71
CA GLY A 84 19.23 -21.71 1.88
C GLY A 84 18.49 -22.71 2.77
N GLY A 85 17.16 -22.60 2.84
CA GLY A 85 16.36 -23.48 3.69
C GLY A 85 14.89 -23.08 3.82
N GLY A 86 14.23 -22.85 2.69
CA GLY A 86 12.78 -22.71 2.60
C GLY A 86 12.41 -22.88 1.13
N ALA A 87 11.55 -23.84 0.80
CA ALA A 87 11.14 -24.14 -0.57
C ALA A 87 10.78 -22.85 -1.34
N PRO A 88 11.18 -22.68 -2.61
CA PRO A 88 10.96 -21.44 -3.34
C PRO A 88 9.50 -21.37 -3.80
N ALA A 89 8.61 -20.94 -2.90
CA ALA A 89 7.28 -20.51 -3.27
C ALA A 89 7.37 -19.01 -3.54
N GLY A 90 7.30 -18.64 -4.83
CA GLY A 90 7.24 -17.27 -5.32
C GLY A 90 8.59 -16.55 -5.36
N THR A 91 9.00 -15.97 -6.50
CA THR A 91 10.26 -15.20 -6.70
C THR A 91 11.59 -15.96 -6.75
N ALA A 92 11.57 -17.29 -6.99
CA ALA A 92 12.63 -18.31 -6.82
C ALA A 92 14.12 -18.06 -7.18
N THR A 93 14.56 -16.87 -7.56
CA THR A 93 15.99 -16.53 -7.71
C THR A 93 16.31 -15.07 -7.33
N LEU A 94 15.33 -14.30 -6.86
CA LEU A 94 15.54 -12.95 -6.35
C LEU A 94 15.82 -12.99 -4.84
N THR A 95 16.79 -12.19 -4.42
CA THR A 95 17.05 -11.91 -3.00
C THR A 95 15.91 -11.08 -2.42
N ALA A 96 15.77 -11.09 -1.09
CA ALA A 96 14.73 -10.33 -0.40
C ALA A 96 14.76 -8.82 -0.73
N GLY A 97 15.95 -8.25 -0.94
CA GLY A 97 16.12 -6.84 -1.31
C GLY A 97 15.64 -6.56 -2.73
N GLU A 98 15.93 -7.45 -3.69
CA GLU A 98 15.47 -7.34 -5.08
C GLU A 98 13.94 -7.43 -5.16
N VAL A 99 13.33 -8.41 -4.46
CA VAL A 99 11.87 -8.52 -4.38
C VAL A 99 11.26 -7.26 -3.77
N ARG A 100 11.85 -6.72 -2.70
CA ARG A 100 11.39 -5.48 -2.07
C ARG A 100 11.44 -4.30 -3.03
N GLY A 101 12.54 -4.13 -3.78
CA GLY A 101 12.66 -3.03 -4.75
C GLY A 101 11.63 -3.12 -5.87
N VAL A 102 11.36 -4.33 -6.37
CA VAL A 102 10.29 -4.56 -7.35
C VAL A 102 8.91 -4.29 -6.74
N ALA A 103 8.66 -4.78 -5.52
CA ALA A 103 7.40 -4.58 -4.82
C ALA A 103 7.11 -3.10 -4.56
N ASP A 104 8.12 -2.35 -4.12
CA ASP A 104 8.05 -0.91 -3.86
C ASP A 104 7.67 -0.15 -5.14
N LYS A 105 8.38 -0.43 -6.24
CA LYS A 105 8.09 0.18 -7.54
C LYS A 105 6.67 -0.13 -8.02
N ILE A 106 6.26 -1.39 -8.00
CA ILE A 106 4.90 -1.79 -8.44
C ILE A 106 3.83 -1.16 -7.56
N SER A 107 4.10 -0.98 -6.26
CA SER A 107 3.15 -0.38 -5.32
C SER A 107 2.75 1.05 -5.71
N GLU A 108 3.59 1.78 -6.46
CA GLU A 108 3.27 3.13 -6.94
C GLU A 108 2.20 3.15 -8.05
N CYS A 109 2.10 2.10 -8.87
CA CYS A 109 1.11 2.00 -9.97
C CYS A 109 -0.02 1.03 -9.69
N TRP A 110 0.15 0.21 -8.65
CA TRP A 110 -0.87 -0.65 -8.13
C TRP A 110 -1.98 0.17 -7.49
N SER A 111 -3.20 0.00 -7.99
CA SER A 111 -4.40 0.52 -7.35
C SER A 111 -5.44 -0.58 -7.37
N VAL A 112 -5.69 -1.14 -6.19
CA VAL A 112 -6.79 -2.05 -5.89
C VAL A 112 -7.44 -1.52 -4.62
N ASP A 113 -8.77 -1.56 -4.53
CA ASP A 113 -9.50 -1.14 -3.34
C ASP A 113 -9.22 -2.11 -2.17
N ALA A 114 -8.09 -1.94 -1.51
CA ALA A 114 -7.66 -2.77 -0.38
C ALA A 114 -8.60 -2.67 0.84
N GLY A 115 -9.56 -1.73 0.82
CA GLY A 115 -10.60 -1.57 1.83
C GLY A 115 -11.84 -2.47 1.63
N ALA A 116 -11.94 -3.21 0.52
CA ALA A 116 -13.06 -4.14 0.36
C ALA A 116 -12.86 -5.37 1.26
N PRO A 117 -13.91 -5.77 2.02
CA PRO A 117 -13.78 -6.78 3.06
C PRO A 117 -13.31 -8.13 2.51
N GLY A 118 -12.27 -8.70 3.14
CA GLY A 118 -11.74 -10.02 2.82
C GLY A 118 -10.93 -10.10 1.52
N LEU A 119 -10.54 -8.96 0.94
CA LEU A 119 -9.54 -8.95 -0.13
C LEU A 119 -8.13 -9.21 0.41
N GLU A 120 -7.82 -8.78 1.63
CA GLU A 120 -6.47 -8.87 2.23
C GLU A 120 -5.91 -10.29 2.34
N SER A 121 -6.78 -11.29 2.45
CA SER A 121 -6.43 -12.72 2.49
C SER A 121 -6.26 -13.35 1.11
N ILE A 122 -6.57 -12.63 0.04
CA ILE A 122 -6.49 -13.15 -1.33
C ILE A 122 -5.06 -13.00 -1.85
N VAL A 123 -4.49 -14.13 -2.29
CA VAL A 123 -3.21 -14.17 -2.98
C VAL A 123 -3.44 -14.73 -4.38
N VAL A 124 -3.00 -14.00 -5.39
CA VAL A 124 -3.06 -14.40 -6.80
C VAL A 124 -1.65 -14.64 -7.34
N GLU A 125 -1.51 -15.61 -8.23
CA GLU A 125 -0.21 -16.05 -8.72
C GLU A 125 -0.07 -15.78 -10.22
N LEU A 126 0.95 -15.01 -10.59
CA LEU A 126 1.22 -14.57 -11.96
C LEU A 126 2.64 -14.93 -12.38
N ARG A 127 2.81 -15.33 -13.64
CA ARG A 127 4.12 -15.40 -14.30
C ARG A 127 4.31 -14.15 -15.15
N VAL A 128 5.51 -13.60 -15.08
CA VAL A 128 5.86 -12.33 -15.71
C VAL A 128 7.07 -12.56 -16.59
N GLU A 129 6.99 -12.16 -17.85
CA GLU A 129 8.12 -12.17 -18.77
C GLU A 129 8.57 -10.73 -18.97
N ALA A 130 9.80 -10.43 -18.54
CA ALA A 130 10.43 -9.13 -18.66
C ALA A 130 11.66 -9.21 -19.58
N ASP A 131 11.96 -8.10 -20.24
CA ASP A 131 13.15 -7.97 -21.08
C ASP A 131 14.37 -7.46 -20.30
N ALA A 132 15.52 -7.38 -20.98
CA ALA A 132 16.78 -6.92 -20.38
C ALA A 132 16.81 -5.43 -19.98
N SER A 133 15.82 -4.65 -20.42
CA SER A 133 15.61 -3.28 -19.95
C SER A 133 14.72 -3.21 -18.71
N GLY A 134 14.20 -4.34 -18.22
CA GLY A 134 13.31 -4.40 -17.04
C GLY A 134 11.85 -4.10 -17.38
N VAL A 135 11.49 -4.04 -18.66
CA VAL A 135 10.12 -3.81 -19.11
C VAL A 135 9.39 -5.15 -19.19
N VAL A 136 8.24 -5.22 -18.53
CA VAL A 136 7.35 -6.38 -18.60
C VAL A 136 6.67 -6.43 -19.96
N ARG A 137 6.78 -7.56 -20.66
CA ARG A 137 6.18 -7.78 -21.99
C ARG A 137 4.97 -8.69 -21.94
N VAL A 138 5.02 -9.72 -21.10
CA VAL A 138 3.95 -10.70 -20.99
C VAL A 138 3.63 -10.94 -19.52
N VAL A 139 2.34 -11.00 -19.20
CA VAL A 139 1.84 -11.37 -17.88
C VAL A 139 0.79 -12.46 -18.08
N ARG A 140 1.01 -13.61 -17.46
CA ARG A 140 0.11 -14.78 -17.54
C ARG A 140 -0.25 -15.25 -16.14
N PRO A 141 -1.42 -15.89 -15.95
CA PRO A 141 -1.67 -16.62 -14.71
C PRO A 141 -0.66 -17.76 -14.56
N ALA A 142 -0.19 -18.00 -13.34
CA ALA A 142 0.73 -19.10 -13.07
C ALA A 142 0.06 -20.48 -13.19
N GLY A 143 -1.26 -20.53 -13.00
CA GLY A 143 -2.11 -21.69 -13.23
C GLY A 143 -3.42 -21.26 -13.89
N SER A 144 -4.55 -21.70 -13.34
CA SER A 144 -5.87 -21.27 -13.81
C SER A 144 -6.18 -19.85 -13.37
N VAL A 145 -6.91 -19.11 -14.21
CA VAL A 145 -7.43 -17.79 -13.86
C VAL A 145 -8.36 -17.94 -12.66
N PRO A 146 -8.28 -17.07 -11.63
CA PRO A 146 -9.16 -17.15 -10.48
C PRO A 146 -10.64 -17.11 -10.89
N SER A 147 -11.44 -18.04 -10.37
CA SER A 147 -12.88 -18.11 -10.63
C SER A 147 -13.68 -17.14 -9.77
N GLU A 148 -13.18 -16.83 -8.56
CA GLU A 148 -13.84 -15.90 -7.65
C GLU A 148 -13.74 -14.45 -8.17
N PRO A 149 -14.85 -13.68 -8.21
CA PRO A 149 -14.85 -12.30 -8.71
C PRO A 149 -13.84 -11.39 -8.00
N ARG A 150 -13.70 -11.57 -6.68
CA ARG A 150 -12.76 -10.82 -5.85
C ARG A 150 -11.31 -11.11 -6.22
N ALA A 151 -10.95 -12.39 -6.33
CA ALA A 151 -9.61 -12.79 -6.76
C ALA A 151 -9.32 -12.37 -8.20
N ARG A 152 -10.32 -12.39 -9.08
CA ARG A 152 -10.19 -11.91 -10.44
C ARG A 152 -9.92 -10.40 -10.51
N ALA A 153 -10.58 -9.60 -9.66
CA ALA A 153 -10.29 -8.17 -9.56
C ALA A 153 -8.84 -7.91 -9.13
N VAL A 154 -8.31 -8.64 -8.14
CA VAL A 154 -6.91 -8.54 -7.71
C VAL A 154 -5.95 -8.96 -8.83
N PHE A 155 -6.27 -10.05 -9.54
CA PHE A 155 -5.47 -10.54 -10.67
C PHE A 155 -5.39 -9.52 -11.81
N GLU A 156 -6.51 -8.93 -12.21
CA GLU A 156 -6.55 -7.92 -13.26
C GLU A 156 -5.85 -6.62 -12.84
N ALA A 157 -6.00 -6.22 -11.58
CA ALA A 157 -5.27 -5.08 -11.03
C ALA A 157 -3.75 -5.31 -11.04
N ALA A 158 -3.30 -6.51 -10.68
CA ALA A 158 -1.89 -6.91 -10.74
C ALA A 158 -1.34 -6.85 -12.16
N ARG A 159 -2.09 -7.41 -13.12
CA ARG A 159 -1.73 -7.37 -14.54
C ARG A 159 -1.60 -5.95 -15.05
N ARG A 160 -2.54 -5.07 -14.69
CA ARG A 160 -2.51 -3.66 -15.06
C ARG A 160 -1.29 -2.95 -14.48
N ALA A 161 -0.97 -3.17 -13.21
CA ALA A 161 0.17 -2.53 -12.54
C ALA A 161 1.52 -2.94 -13.15
N LEU A 162 1.67 -4.23 -13.49
CA LEU A 162 2.89 -4.76 -14.11
C LEU A 162 3.13 -4.22 -15.53
N MET A 163 2.06 -3.98 -16.29
CA MET A 163 2.13 -3.45 -17.65
C MET A 163 2.01 -1.91 -17.70
N ASP A 164 1.88 -1.24 -16.56
CA ASP A 164 1.70 0.20 -16.51
C ASP A 164 3.03 0.90 -16.87
N PRO A 165 3.05 1.82 -17.87
CA PRO A 165 4.26 2.52 -18.25
C PRO A 165 4.84 3.41 -17.15
N LYS A 166 4.06 3.79 -16.13
CA LYS A 166 4.56 4.58 -14.98
C LYS A 166 5.49 3.78 -14.07
N CYS A 167 5.31 2.46 -14.04
CA CYS A 167 6.12 1.55 -13.23
C CYS A 167 7.23 0.88 -14.02
N SER A 168 7.25 1.09 -15.33
CA SER A 168 8.27 0.58 -16.22
C SER A 168 9.43 1.58 -16.35
N PRO A 169 10.69 1.13 -16.36
CA PRO A 169 11.15 -0.24 -16.16
C PRO A 169 11.18 -0.64 -14.67
N LEU A 170 10.91 -1.92 -14.40
CA LEU A 170 11.05 -2.48 -13.05
C LEU A 170 12.54 -2.76 -12.75
N PRO A 171 12.96 -2.66 -11.48
CA PRO A 171 14.35 -2.86 -11.05
C PRO A 171 14.73 -4.35 -11.03
N PHE A 172 14.60 -5.02 -12.18
CA PHE A 172 14.96 -6.43 -12.31
C PHE A 172 16.47 -6.62 -12.52
N PRO A 173 17.11 -7.52 -11.76
CA PRO A 173 18.51 -7.88 -12.01
C PRO A 173 18.66 -8.60 -13.35
N ARG A 174 19.46 -8.03 -14.24
CA ARG A 174 19.69 -8.53 -15.61
C ARG A 174 20.21 -9.97 -15.65
N ASP A 175 21.06 -10.32 -14.69
CA ASP A 175 21.64 -11.66 -14.54
C ASP A 175 20.58 -12.75 -14.28
N LYS A 176 19.41 -12.36 -13.78
CA LYS A 176 18.37 -13.30 -13.32
C LYS A 176 17.08 -13.22 -14.13
N LEU A 177 17.12 -12.65 -15.34
CA LEU A 177 15.94 -12.55 -16.21
C LEU A 177 15.35 -13.92 -16.57
N ALA A 178 16.18 -14.92 -16.83
CA ALA A 178 15.71 -16.28 -17.12
C ALA A 178 14.91 -16.88 -15.94
N ALA A 179 15.37 -16.61 -14.72
CA ALA A 179 14.67 -17.00 -13.50
C ALA A 179 13.37 -16.22 -13.31
N ILE A 180 13.39 -14.90 -13.53
CA ILE A 180 12.19 -14.05 -13.44
C ILE A 180 11.11 -14.52 -14.42
N ASN A 181 11.50 -14.80 -15.67
CA ASN A 181 10.58 -15.20 -16.73
C ASN A 181 9.90 -16.56 -16.50
N THR A 182 10.52 -17.41 -15.68
CA THR A 182 9.97 -18.72 -15.28
C THR A 182 9.38 -18.72 -13.88
N ALA A 183 9.62 -17.66 -13.09
CA ALA A 183 9.14 -17.54 -11.73
C ALA A 183 7.65 -17.21 -11.67
N THR A 184 7.04 -17.71 -10.60
CA THR A 184 5.70 -17.29 -10.19
C THR A 184 5.84 -16.16 -9.16
N PHE A 185 5.03 -15.13 -9.30
CA PHE A 185 4.95 -13.98 -8.41
C PHE A 185 3.60 -14.00 -7.71
N ARG A 186 3.60 -13.81 -6.40
CA ARG A 186 2.42 -13.90 -5.56
C ARG A 186 2.00 -12.49 -5.16
N PHE A 187 0.82 -12.06 -5.56
CA PHE A 187 0.32 -10.73 -5.27
C PHE A 187 -0.86 -10.79 -4.32
N ASN A 188 -0.91 -9.87 -3.38
CA ASN A 188 -2.07 -9.58 -2.55
C ASN A 188 -2.48 -8.10 -2.74
N PRO A 189 -3.59 -7.64 -2.15
CA PRO A 189 -3.97 -6.22 -2.24
C PRO A 189 -2.97 -5.23 -1.65
N ARG A 190 -2.05 -5.71 -0.80
CA ARG A 190 -0.97 -4.90 -0.21
C ARG A 190 0.25 -4.81 -1.12
N GLY A 191 0.32 -5.61 -2.18
CA GLY A 191 1.40 -5.62 -3.17
C GLY A 191 1.98 -7.01 -3.43
N LEU A 192 3.22 -7.02 -3.92
CA LEU A 192 3.94 -8.26 -4.17
C LEU A 192 4.39 -8.90 -2.85
N THR A 193 4.13 -10.19 -2.71
CA THR A 193 4.50 -11.03 -1.56
C THR A 193 5.53 -12.08 -1.98
N ARG A 194 6.29 -12.58 -1.00
CA ARG A 194 7.24 -13.69 -1.22
C ARG A 194 6.46 -14.97 -1.55
#